data_AF-A0A7S2L9F3-F1
#
_entry.id   AF-A0A7S2L9F3-F1
#
_cell.length_a   1.000
_cell.length_b   1.000
_cell.length_c   1.000
_cell.angle_alpha   90.00
_cell.angle_beta   90.00
_cell.angle_gamma   90.00
#
_symmetry.space_group_name_H-M   'P 1'
#
loop_
_entity.id
_entity.type
_entity.pdbx_description
1 polymer ?
#
loop_
_entity_poly.entity_id
_entity_poly.type
_entity_poly.pdbx_seq_one_letter_code
_entity_poly.pdbx_strand_id
1 'polypeptide(L)'
;INWQEETRQFNAAVASMERNIATLGMTSDKAKRQMIAGVISRARFIGDVSTVDQLVTLRRISLLLEDNFDNLRMEDSGAIWEELVVVLKNYNENEAEKRPRSRGESGFIFKWREDDVVTVIVPLDFKDWQLIDEFGRNLESFRWDEDDDDYAVEHSRLSAR
;
A
#
# COMPACT_ATOMS: atom_id res chain seq x y z
N ILE A 1 -26.96 -9.32 -20.35
CA ILE A 1 -25.88 -9.98 -19.61
C ILE A 1 -24.66 -9.97 -20.50
N ASN A 2 -23.64 -9.18 -20.15
CA ASN A 2 -22.40 -9.10 -20.91
C ASN A 2 -21.46 -10.22 -20.43
N TRP A 3 -21.57 -11.38 -21.06
CA TRP A 3 -20.83 -12.59 -20.63
C TRP A 3 -19.31 -12.45 -20.69
N GLN A 4 -18.77 -11.57 -21.55
CA GLN A 4 -17.32 -11.33 -21.61
C GLN A 4 -16.81 -10.57 -20.38
N GLU A 5 -17.61 -9.63 -19.88
CA GLU A 5 -17.28 -8.81 -18.72
C GLU A 5 -17.39 -9.63 -17.43
N GLU A 6 -18.44 -10.45 -17.30
CA GLU A 6 -18.56 -11.41 -16.18
C GLU A 6 -17.45 -12.46 -16.19
N THR A 7 -17.03 -12.95 -17.36
CA THR A 7 -15.92 -13.91 -17.44
C THR A 7 -14.59 -13.27 -17.02
N ARG A 8 -14.38 -11.98 -17.34
CA ARG A 8 -13.21 -11.23 -16.90
C ARG A 8 -13.22 -11.03 -15.39
N GLN A 9 -14.34 -10.60 -14.82
CA GLN A 9 -14.51 -10.43 -13.37
C GLN A 9 -14.33 -11.76 -12.63
N PHE A 10 -14.92 -12.85 -13.14
CA PHE A 10 -14.75 -14.18 -12.57
C PHE A 10 -13.28 -14.63 -12.59
N ASN A 11 -12.57 -14.46 -13.72
CA ASN A 11 -11.16 -14.80 -13.81
C ASN A 11 -10.28 -13.94 -12.89
N ALA A 12 -10.60 -12.66 -12.74
CA ALA A 12 -9.92 -11.76 -11.81
C ALA A 12 -10.17 -12.19 -10.35
N ALA A 13 -11.41 -12.53 -9.99
CA ALA A 13 -11.77 -13.03 -8.67
C ALA A 13 -11.07 -14.36 -8.36
N VAL A 14 -10.99 -15.29 -9.32
CA VAL A 14 -10.25 -16.56 -9.16
C VAL A 14 -8.76 -16.30 -8.99
N ALA A 15 -8.15 -15.41 -9.77
CA ALA A 15 -6.73 -15.05 -9.63
C ALA A 15 -6.43 -14.35 -8.30
N SER A 16 -7.33 -13.49 -7.81
CA SER A 16 -7.25 -12.87 -6.47
C SER A 16 -7.35 -13.94 -5.38
N MET A 17 -8.29 -14.88 -5.52
CA MET A 17 -8.45 -15.99 -4.57
C MET A 17 -7.23 -16.93 -4.56
N GLU A 18 -6.65 -17.24 -5.72
CA GLU A 18 -5.42 -18.04 -5.83
C GLU A 18 -4.20 -17.34 -5.22
N ARG A 19 -4.07 -16.02 -5.40
CA ARG A 19 -3.02 -15.22 -4.73
C ARG A 19 -3.19 -15.23 -3.22
N ASN A 20 -4.41 -15.08 -2.71
CA ASN A 20 -4.70 -15.14 -1.27
C ASN A 20 -4.48 -16.55 -0.69
N ILE A 21 -4.75 -17.61 -1.47
CA ILE A 21 -4.42 -19.00 -1.08
C ILE A 21 -2.91 -19.22 -1.00
N ALA A 22 -2.11 -18.58 -1.87
CA ALA A 22 -0.65 -18.67 -1.82
C ALA A 22 -0.06 -18.03 -0.55
N THR A 23 -0.78 -17.10 0.08
CA THR A 23 -0.34 -16.39 1.30
C THR A 23 -0.97 -16.95 2.58
N LEU A 24 -2.04 -17.74 2.48
CA LEU A 24 -2.69 -18.45 3.59
C LEU A 24 -1.77 -19.49 4.24
N GLY A 25 -1.50 -19.36 5.54
CA GLY A 25 -0.64 -20.27 6.31
C GLY A 25 0.80 -19.78 6.47
N MET A 26 1.08 -18.51 6.15
CA MET A 26 2.37 -17.85 6.40
C MET A 26 2.56 -17.49 7.88
N THR A 27 2.47 -18.50 8.76
CA THR A 27 2.68 -18.35 10.22
C THR A 27 4.13 -18.58 10.65
N SER A 28 5.01 -19.04 9.75
CA SER A 28 6.42 -19.25 10.08
C SER A 28 7.22 -17.94 10.01
N ASP A 29 8.12 -17.71 10.98
CA ASP A 29 9.03 -16.56 11.01
C ASP A 29 9.79 -16.36 9.69
N LYS A 30 10.11 -17.45 9.00
CA LYS A 30 10.80 -17.42 7.71
C LYS A 30 9.94 -16.76 6.62
N ALA A 31 8.65 -17.07 6.57
CA ALA A 31 7.74 -16.51 5.58
C ALA A 31 7.46 -15.02 5.85
N LYS A 32 7.23 -14.65 7.12
CA LYS A 32 7.10 -13.24 7.54
C LYS A 32 8.30 -12.41 7.08
N ARG A 33 9.51 -12.90 7.35
CA ARG A 33 10.76 -12.24 6.92
C ARG A 33 10.90 -12.14 5.41
N GLN A 34 10.47 -13.15 4.66
CA GLN A 34 10.53 -13.13 3.20
C GLN A 34 9.59 -12.06 2.61
N MET A 35 8.37 -11.93 3.13
CA MET A 35 7.43 -10.90 2.70
C MET A 35 7.96 -9.50 2.99
N ILE A 36 8.45 -9.26 4.22
CA ILE A 36 9.04 -7.98 4.63
C ILE A 36 10.27 -7.67 3.76
N ALA A 37 11.15 -8.64 3.53
CA ALA A 37 12.29 -8.47 2.63
C ALA A 37 11.85 -8.10 1.21
N GLY A 38 10.74 -8.65 0.73
CA GLY A 38 10.09 -8.25 -0.51
C GLY A 38 9.75 -6.76 -0.53
N VAL A 39 9.02 -6.27 0.48
CA VAL A 39 8.64 -4.85 0.60
C VAL A 39 9.89 -3.96 0.62
N ILE A 40 10.88 -4.30 1.45
CA ILE A 40 12.14 -3.56 1.57
C ILE A 40 12.92 -3.55 0.24
N SER A 41 12.92 -4.66 -0.51
CA SER A 41 13.59 -4.75 -1.82
C SER A 41 12.96 -3.83 -2.88
N ARG A 42 11.68 -3.50 -2.73
CA ARG A 42 10.91 -2.59 -3.59
C ARG A 42 10.90 -1.16 -3.08
N ALA A 43 11.48 -0.89 -1.91
CA ALA A 43 11.63 0.47 -1.41
C ALA A 43 12.60 1.29 -2.30
N ARG A 44 12.22 2.53 -2.60
CA ARG A 44 13.00 3.47 -3.42
C ARG A 44 13.12 4.79 -2.68
N PHE A 45 14.26 5.45 -2.80
CA PHE A 45 14.49 6.78 -2.23
C PHE A 45 14.48 7.84 -3.33
N ILE A 46 13.84 8.98 -3.06
CA ILE A 46 13.82 10.16 -3.92
C ILE A 46 14.30 11.38 -3.12
N GLY A 47 15.27 12.09 -3.67
CA GLY A 47 15.95 13.23 -3.06
C GLY A 47 17.41 12.91 -2.72
N ASP A 48 18.13 13.91 -2.22
CA ASP A 48 19.47 13.68 -1.67
C ASP A 48 19.33 13.10 -0.26
N VAL A 49 19.62 11.80 -0.13
CA VAL A 49 19.54 11.07 1.14
C VAL A 49 20.79 10.24 1.26
N SER A 50 21.54 10.43 2.36
CA SER A 50 22.79 9.71 2.58
C SER A 50 22.56 8.20 2.63
N THR A 51 23.53 7.40 2.16
CA THR A 51 23.42 5.93 2.20
C THR A 51 23.18 5.39 3.61
N VAL A 52 23.73 6.06 4.63
CA VAL A 52 23.53 5.68 6.03
C VAL A 52 22.06 5.91 6.43
N ASP A 53 21.50 7.06 6.10
CA ASP A 53 20.10 7.37 6.42
C ASP A 53 19.13 6.45 5.67
N GLN A 54 19.46 6.08 4.43
CA GLN A 54 18.71 5.08 3.67
C GLN A 54 18.69 3.74 4.42
N LEU A 55 19.85 3.23 4.85
CA LEU A 55 19.95 1.96 5.59
C LEU A 55 19.22 2.01 6.93
N VAL A 56 19.34 3.11 7.68
CA VAL A 56 18.63 3.31 8.95
C VAL A 56 17.12 3.30 8.71
N THR A 57 16.66 3.98 7.67
CA THR A 57 15.23 4.05 7.32
C THR A 57 14.69 2.70 6.89
N LEU A 58 15.39 1.96 6.02
CA LEU A 58 14.98 0.61 5.61
C LEU A 58 14.92 -0.35 6.79
N ARG A 59 15.92 -0.31 7.68
CA ARG A 59 15.93 -1.11 8.91
C ARG A 59 14.72 -0.76 9.78
N ARG A 60 14.43 0.53 9.96
CA ARG A 60 13.30 0.99 10.77
C ARG A 60 11.96 0.50 10.20
N ILE A 61 11.75 0.61 8.89
CA ILE A 61 10.54 0.08 8.23
C ILE A 61 10.47 -1.44 8.40
N SER A 62 11.58 -2.16 8.19
CA SER A 62 11.61 -3.63 8.35
C SER A 62 11.17 -4.06 9.74
N LEU A 63 11.67 -3.40 10.80
CA LEU A 63 11.29 -3.70 12.18
C LEU A 63 9.82 -3.36 12.45
N LEU A 64 9.37 -2.19 11.98
CA LEU A 64 7.97 -1.78 12.14
C LEU A 64 6.99 -2.74 11.47
N LEU A 65 7.31 -3.25 10.28
CA LEU A 65 6.50 -4.25 9.59
C LEU A 65 6.55 -5.61 10.28
N GLU A 66 7.70 -6.04 10.81
CA GLU A 66 7.83 -7.29 11.57
C GLU A 66 7.00 -7.25 12.86
N ASP A 67 7.15 -6.17 13.63
CA ASP A 67 6.46 -5.98 14.92
C ASP A 67 4.94 -5.81 14.75
N ASN A 68 4.47 -5.35 13.59
CA ASN A 68 3.06 -5.10 13.31
C ASN A 68 2.50 -6.01 12.20
N PHE A 69 3.16 -7.12 11.89
CA PHE A 69 2.77 -8.01 10.80
C PHE A 69 1.30 -8.47 10.90
N ASP A 70 0.90 -8.91 12.10
CA ASP A 70 -0.45 -9.39 12.36
C ASP A 70 -1.45 -8.22 12.42
N ASN A 71 -1.05 -7.07 13.01
CA ASN A 71 -1.88 -5.86 13.10
C ASN A 71 -2.19 -5.25 11.73
N LEU A 72 -1.23 -5.31 10.82
CA LEU A 72 -1.35 -4.86 9.43
C LEU A 72 -2.00 -5.91 8.53
N ARG A 73 -2.37 -7.06 9.10
CA ARG A 73 -3.02 -8.19 8.41
C ARG A 73 -2.25 -8.58 7.14
N MET A 74 -0.92 -8.59 7.23
CA MET A 74 -0.05 -8.78 6.05
C MET A 74 -0.24 -10.15 5.40
N GLU A 75 -0.61 -11.17 6.17
CA GLU A 75 -0.96 -12.50 5.66
C GLU A 75 -2.26 -12.48 4.83
N ASP A 76 -3.31 -11.86 5.38
CA ASP A 76 -4.64 -11.75 4.73
C ASP A 76 -4.61 -10.89 3.47
N SER A 77 -3.68 -9.95 3.39
CA SER A 77 -3.53 -8.97 2.30
C SER A 77 -2.23 -9.17 1.52
N GLY A 78 -1.69 -10.38 1.53
CA GLY A 78 -0.35 -10.67 1.03
C GLY A 78 -0.11 -10.23 -0.42
N ALA A 79 -1.11 -10.34 -1.30
CA ALA A 79 -1.02 -9.84 -2.68
C ALA A 79 -0.68 -8.34 -2.75
N ILE A 80 -1.33 -7.52 -1.93
CA ILE A 80 -1.08 -6.07 -1.86
C ILE A 80 0.36 -5.83 -1.39
N TRP A 81 0.82 -6.54 -0.35
CA TRP A 81 2.18 -6.37 0.20
C TRP A 81 3.28 -6.91 -0.73
N GLU A 82 2.98 -7.93 -1.53
CA GLU A 82 3.89 -8.49 -2.52
C GLU A 82 4.10 -7.57 -3.71
N GLU A 83 3.11 -6.75 -4.06
CA GLU A 83 3.19 -5.80 -5.17
C GLU A 83 3.50 -4.36 -4.71
N LEU A 84 3.42 -4.09 -3.40
CA LEU A 84 3.67 -2.78 -2.80
C LEU A 84 5.06 -2.22 -3.14
N VAL A 85 5.06 -1.01 -3.71
CA VAL A 85 6.24 -0.18 -3.95
C VAL A 85 6.24 1.00 -2.97
N VAL A 86 7.23 1.04 -2.08
CA VAL A 86 7.39 2.13 -1.11
C VAL A 86 8.38 3.16 -1.64
N VAL A 87 7.97 4.42 -1.75
CA VAL A 87 8.81 5.52 -2.23
C VAL A 87 9.06 6.50 -1.08
N LEU A 88 10.27 6.49 -0.53
CA LEU A 88 10.70 7.37 0.54
C LEU A 88 11.18 8.70 -0.04
N LYS A 89 10.48 9.78 0.29
CA LYS A 89 10.73 11.10 -0.28
C LYS A 89 11.18 12.10 0.78
N ASN A 90 12.34 12.71 0.55
CA ASN A 90 12.78 13.86 1.34
C ASN A 90 12.12 15.14 0.82
N TYR A 91 11.21 15.71 1.59
CA TYR A 91 10.52 16.96 1.25
C TYR A 91 11.23 18.22 1.76
N ASN A 92 12.35 18.09 2.47
CA ASN A 92 12.97 19.21 3.17
C ASN A 92 13.95 20.05 2.33
N GLU A 93 14.25 19.69 1.08
CA GLU A 93 15.38 20.33 0.37
C GLU A 93 15.04 21.39 -0.67
N ASN A 94 13.79 21.52 -1.14
CA ASN A 94 13.43 22.62 -2.03
C ASN A 94 12.00 23.08 -1.78
N GLU A 95 11.81 24.35 -1.41
CA GLU A 95 10.52 25.00 -1.13
C GLU A 95 9.48 24.92 -2.29
N ALA A 96 9.88 24.40 -3.45
CA ALA A 96 9.03 24.20 -4.63
C ALA A 96 8.08 22.99 -4.52
N GLU A 97 8.45 21.94 -3.78
CA GLU A 97 7.60 20.76 -3.58
C GLU A 97 7.02 20.76 -2.17
N LYS A 98 6.14 21.72 -1.90
CA LYS A 98 5.37 21.73 -0.66
C LYS A 98 4.65 20.39 -0.54
N ARG A 99 4.86 19.68 0.58
CA ARG A 99 3.96 18.58 0.96
C ARG A 99 2.52 19.09 0.81
N PRO A 100 1.59 18.35 0.19
CA PRO A 100 0.18 18.62 0.39
C PRO A 100 -0.03 18.48 1.91
N ARG A 101 -0.15 19.63 2.57
CA ARG A 101 -0.31 19.77 4.00
C ARG A 101 -1.49 20.70 4.19
N SER A 102 -2.70 20.14 4.22
CA SER A 102 -3.69 20.68 5.14
C SER A 102 -3.31 20.23 6.57
N ARG A 103 -3.60 21.04 7.59
CA ARG A 103 -3.30 20.74 9.00
C ARG A 103 -3.97 19.41 9.37
N GLY A 104 -3.19 18.34 9.52
CA GLY A 104 -3.69 17.00 9.86
C GLY A 104 -3.28 15.89 8.88
N GLU A 105 -2.76 16.24 7.69
CA GLU A 105 -2.32 15.25 6.70
C GLU A 105 -0.91 14.73 7.02
N SER A 106 -0.75 13.41 7.06
CA SER A 106 0.51 12.69 7.33
C SER A 106 1.58 12.90 6.24
N GLY A 107 1.19 13.39 5.06
CA GLY A 107 2.05 13.55 3.89
C GLY A 107 2.29 12.25 3.13
N PHE A 108 1.61 11.16 3.52
CA PHE A 108 1.59 9.90 2.79
C PHE A 108 0.72 10.06 1.54
N ILE A 109 1.12 9.42 0.45
CA ILE A 109 0.34 9.42 -0.79
C ILE A 109 0.25 7.99 -1.30
N PHE A 110 -0.96 7.46 -1.35
CA PHE A 110 -1.25 6.14 -1.91
C PHE A 110 -1.73 6.32 -3.35
N LYS A 111 -1.18 5.54 -4.28
CA LYS A 111 -1.56 5.57 -5.70
C LYS A 111 -1.75 4.15 -6.22
N TRP A 112 -2.91 3.91 -6.83
CA TRP A 112 -3.13 2.73 -7.66
C TRP A 112 -2.60 2.99 -9.07
N ARG A 113 -1.98 1.98 -9.68
CA ARG A 113 -1.62 2.00 -11.10
C ARG A 113 -2.42 0.94 -11.83
N GLU A 114 -2.62 1.12 -13.12
CA GLU A 114 -3.39 0.20 -13.99
C GLU A 114 -2.83 -1.24 -14.01
N ASP A 115 -1.59 -1.44 -13.56
CA ASP A 115 -0.93 -2.75 -13.45
C ASP A 115 -1.10 -3.41 -12.06
N ASP A 116 -2.10 -3.00 -11.27
CA ASP A 116 -2.38 -3.44 -9.89
C ASP A 116 -1.26 -3.14 -8.86
N VAL A 117 -0.24 -2.39 -9.27
CA VAL A 117 0.89 -2.01 -8.40
C VAL A 117 0.50 -0.85 -7.48
N VAL A 118 0.36 -1.14 -6.18
CA VAL A 118 0.19 -0.11 -5.14
C VAL A 118 1.52 0.61 -4.90
N THR A 119 1.53 1.92 -5.15
CA THR A 119 2.67 2.79 -4.84
C THR A 119 2.35 3.69 -3.67
N VAL A 120 3.19 3.66 -2.63
CA VAL A 120 3.03 4.51 -1.45
C VAL A 120 4.22 5.44 -1.31
N ILE A 121 3.97 6.74 -1.36
CA ILE A 121 4.98 7.76 -1.09
C ILE A 121 4.97 8.06 0.40
N VAL A 122 6.10 7.79 1.06
CA VAL A 122 6.31 7.96 2.50
C VAL A 122 7.27 9.13 2.73
N PRO A 123 6.90 10.17 3.51
CA PRO A 123 7.83 11.23 3.90
C PRO A 123 8.99 10.66 4.71
N LEU A 124 10.24 11.01 4.40
CA LEU A 124 11.41 10.45 5.09
C LEU A 124 11.43 10.73 6.61
N ASP A 125 10.77 11.80 7.06
CA ASP A 125 10.64 12.21 8.47
C ASP A 125 9.40 11.62 9.17
N PHE A 126 8.81 10.55 8.63
CA PHE A 126 7.65 9.89 9.22
C PHE A 126 7.90 9.45 10.67
N LYS A 127 6.86 9.47 11.50
CA LYS A 127 6.85 8.85 12.83
C LYS A 127 6.36 7.40 12.75
N ASP A 128 6.83 6.55 13.66
CA ASP A 128 6.51 5.11 13.66
C ASP A 128 5.00 4.85 13.62
N TRP A 129 4.27 5.49 14.53
CA TRP A 129 2.82 5.36 14.61
C TRP A 129 2.10 5.85 13.35
N GLN A 130 2.66 6.85 12.64
CA GLN A 130 2.06 7.35 11.39
C GLN A 130 2.18 6.30 10.29
N LEU A 131 3.32 5.62 10.17
CA LEU A 131 3.50 4.56 9.19
C LEU A 131 2.47 3.45 9.38
N ILE A 132 2.31 2.98 10.62
CA ILE A 132 1.39 1.88 10.95
C ILE A 132 -0.07 2.30 10.75
N ASP A 133 -0.45 3.48 11.23
CA ASP A 133 -1.82 3.99 11.11
C ASP A 133 -2.21 4.24 9.64
N GLU A 134 -1.31 4.83 8.85
CA GLU A 134 -1.56 5.08 7.42
C GLU A 134 -1.59 3.77 6.62
N PHE A 135 -0.67 2.84 6.89
CA PHE A 135 -0.68 1.55 6.19
C PHE A 135 -1.92 0.74 6.56
N GLY A 136 -2.28 0.68 7.84
CA GLY A 136 -3.50 -0.01 8.29
C GLY A 136 -4.76 0.57 7.64
N ARG A 137 -4.96 1.90 7.73
CA ARG A 137 -6.18 2.54 7.20
C ARG A 137 -6.30 2.43 5.68
N ASN A 138 -5.23 2.71 4.95
CA ASN A 138 -5.31 2.82 3.50
C ASN A 138 -5.16 1.45 2.82
N LEU A 139 -4.28 0.57 3.32
CA LEU A 139 -4.11 -0.76 2.72
C LEU A 139 -5.29 -1.69 3.00
N GLU A 140 -6.01 -1.52 4.12
CA GLU A 140 -7.28 -2.21 4.33
C GLU A 140 -8.39 -1.71 3.39
N SER A 141 -8.43 -0.41 3.05
CA SER A 141 -9.45 0.12 2.14
C SER A 141 -9.31 -0.45 0.71
N PHE A 142 -8.10 -0.73 0.26
CA PHE A 142 -7.85 -1.36 -1.05
C PHE A 142 -8.31 -2.82 -1.15
N ARG A 143 -8.79 -3.41 -0.05
CA ARG A 143 -9.39 -4.75 -0.05
C ARG A 143 -10.83 -4.76 -0.60
N TRP A 144 -11.51 -3.61 -0.63
CA TRP A 144 -12.96 -3.53 -0.86
C TRP A 144 -13.38 -2.77 -2.13
N ASP A 145 -12.46 -2.15 -2.86
CA ASP A 145 -12.79 -1.41 -4.09
C ASP A 145 -13.01 -2.31 -5.32
N GLU A 146 -12.90 -3.65 -5.20
CA GLU A 146 -13.30 -4.59 -6.27
C GLU A 146 -14.77 -5.05 -6.18
N ASP A 147 -15.49 -4.72 -5.10
CA ASP A 147 -16.88 -5.16 -4.89
C ASP A 147 -17.94 -4.04 -5.03
N ASP A 148 -17.55 -2.76 -5.19
CA ASP A 148 -18.47 -1.61 -5.10
C ASP A 148 -18.60 -0.76 -6.39
N ASP A 149 -18.38 -1.37 -7.56
CA ASP A 149 -18.68 -0.72 -8.86
C ASP A 149 -20.19 -0.67 -9.20
N ASP A 150 -21.07 -1.05 -8.27
CA ASP A 150 -22.53 -0.89 -8.40
C ASP A 150 -23.10 0.36 -7.67
N TYR A 151 -22.31 1.12 -6.90
CA TYR A 151 -22.81 2.32 -6.19
C TYR A 151 -22.35 3.68 -6.74
N ALA A 152 -21.47 3.73 -7.73
CA ALA A 152 -20.94 5.01 -8.25
C ALA A 152 -21.84 5.72 -9.29
N VAL A 153 -22.99 5.15 -9.69
CA VAL A 153 -23.84 5.73 -10.76
C VAL A 153 -25.01 6.58 -10.23
N GLU A 154 -25.45 6.42 -8.97
CA GLU A 154 -26.66 7.13 -8.49
C GLU A 154 -26.42 8.49 -7.82
N HIS A 155 -25.23 8.76 -7.26
CA HIS A 155 -25.00 10.06 -6.59
C HIS A 155 -24.67 11.22 -7.54
N SER A 156 -24.39 10.95 -8.82
CA SER A 156 -24.14 12.00 -9.83
C SER A 156 -25.41 12.51 -10.53
N ARG A 157 -26.59 11.90 -10.29
CA ARG A 157 -27.85 12.31 -10.95
C ARG A 157 -28.82 13.10 -10.05
N LEU A 158 -28.54 13.22 -8.75
CA LEU A 158 -29.42 13.92 -7.80
C LEU A 158 -29.01 15.38 -7.51
N SER A 159 -27.89 15.86 -8.03
CA SER A 159 -27.47 17.28 -7.92
C SER A 159 -27.70 18.10 -9.20
N ALA A 160 -28.40 17.54 -10.19
CA ALA A 160 -28.75 18.21 -11.43
C ALA A 160 -30.27 18.32 -11.59
N ARG A 161 -30.95 18.91 -10.60
CA ARG A 161 -32.26 19.54 -10.75
C ARG A 161 -32.40 20.73 -9.80
#